data_AF-A0A3D1HP17-F1
#
_entry.id   AF-A0A3D1HP17-F1
#
_cell.length_a   1.000
_cell.length_b   1.000
_cell.length_c   1.000
_cell.angle_alpha   90.00
_cell.angle_beta   90.00
_cell.angle_gamma   90.00
#
_symmetry.space_group_name_H-M   'P 1'
#
loop_
_entity.id
_entity.type
_entity.pdbx_description
1 polymer ?
#
loop_
_entity_poly.entity_id
_entity_poly.type
_entity_poly.pdbx_seq_one_letter_code
_entity_poly.pdbx_strand_id
1 'polypeptide(L)' 'EISKIARKLDNPGFVAKAPAEVVEENRRRLDEENTRRVAIEAALARLG' A
#
# COMPACT_ATOMS: atom_id res chain seq x y z
N GLU A 1 4.19 -3.13 6.62
CA GLU A 1 4.34 -1.86 5.87
C GLU A 1 3.02 -1.41 5.24
N ILE A 2 2.32 -2.27 4.48
CA ILE A 2 0.97 -2.03 3.89
C ILE A 2 0.02 -1.29 4.84
N SER A 3 -0.24 -1.81 6.04
CA SER A 3 -1.19 -1.20 6.97
C SER A 3 -0.78 0.19 7.46
N LYS A 4 0.52 0.49 7.51
CA LYS A 4 1.00 1.84 7.89
C LYS A 4 0.75 2.83 6.74
N ILE A 5 1.02 2.41 5.51
CA ILE A 5 0.81 3.22 4.31
C ILE A 5 -0.69 3.46 4.09
N ALA A 6 -1.51 2.42 4.17
CA ALA A 6 -2.96 2.52 4.09
C ALA A 6 -3.52 3.51 5.11
N ARG A 7 -3.11 3.43 6.38
CA ARG A 7 -3.55 4.39 7.42
C ARG A 7 -3.15 5.83 7.14
N LYS A 8 -2.04 6.09 6.43
CA LYS A 8 -1.68 7.44 6.00
C LYS A 8 -2.61 7.93 4.89
N LEU A 9 -2.86 7.09 3.90
CA LEU A 9 -3.73 7.42 2.75
C LEU A 9 -5.21 7.52 3.14
N ASP A 10 -5.65 6.79 4.16
CA ASP A 10 -7.01 6.85 4.72
C ASP A 10 -7.24 8.10 5.59
N ASN A 11 -6.17 8.83 5.95
CA ASN A 11 -6.27 10.06 6.74
C ASN A 11 -6.46 11.27 5.79
N PRO A 12 -7.64 11.90 5.73
CA PRO A 12 -7.89 13.03 4.84
C PRO A 12 -6.99 14.23 5.17
N GLY A 13 -6.62 14.41 6.43
CA GLY A 13 -5.71 15.48 6.85
C GLY A 13 -4.29 15.27 6.37
N PHE A 14 -3.85 14.01 6.21
CA PHE A 14 -2.56 13.70 5.58
C PHE A 14 -2.63 13.95 4.07
N VAL A 15 -3.64 13.41 3.39
CA VAL A 15 -3.80 13.56 1.93
C VAL A 15 -3.94 15.02 1.50
N ALA A 16 -4.64 15.84 2.30
CA ALA A 16 -4.86 17.25 1.99
C ALA A 16 -3.65 18.16 2.28
N LYS A 17 -2.75 17.75 3.18
CA LYS A 17 -1.62 18.60 3.66
C LYS A 17 -0.25 18.13 3.21
N ALA A 18 -0.11 16.85 2.87
CA ALA A 18 1.15 16.29 2.41
C ALA A 18 1.46 16.75 0.98
N PRO A 19 2.75 16.87 0.61
CA PRO A 19 3.15 17.10 -0.78
C PRO A 19 2.57 16.03 -1.71
N ALA A 20 2.14 16.43 -2.90
CA ALA A 20 1.52 15.52 -3.87
C ALA A 20 2.43 14.32 -4.20
N GLU A 21 3.73 14.56 -4.40
CA GLU A 21 4.75 13.52 -4.62
C GLU A 21 4.80 12.48 -3.50
N VAL A 22 4.60 12.87 -2.24
CA VAL A 22 4.60 11.97 -1.09
C VAL A 22 3.34 11.13 -1.08
N VAL A 23 2.18 11.71 -1.38
CA VAL A 23 0.91 10.97 -1.46
C VAL A 23 0.95 9.96 -2.60
N GLU A 24 1.43 10.37 -3.77
CA GLU A 24 1.56 9.50 -4.94
C GLU A 24 2.56 8.36 -4.70
N GLU A 25 3.70 8.64 -4.08
CA GLU A 25 4.66 7.58 -3.73
C GLU A 25 4.07 6.60 -2.71
N ASN A 26 3.31 7.07 -1.71
CA ASN A 26 2.64 6.17 -0.78
C ASN A 26 1.58 5.31 -1.49
N ARG A 27 0.81 5.87 -2.45
CA ARG A 27 -0.15 5.11 -3.26
C ARG A 27 0.56 4.03 -4.09
N ARG A 28 1.61 4.41 -4.81
CA ARG A 28 2.41 3.49 -5.62
C ARG A 28 3.00 2.36 -4.77
N ARG A 29 3.60 2.69 -3.62
CA ARG A 29 4.14 1.68 -2.69
C ARG A 29 3.06 0.76 -2.14
N LEU A 30 1.85 1.27 -1.87
CA LEU A 30 0.74 0.44 -1.41
C LEU A 30 0.35 -0.60 -2.48
N ASP A 31 0.26 -0.20 -3.75
CA ASP A 31 -0.08 -1.08 -4.85
C ASP A 31 1.00 -2.15 -5.11
N GLU A 32 2.28 -1.77 -5.07
CA GLU A 32 3.39 -2.69 -5.22
C GLU A 32 3.40 -3.76 -4.10
N GLU A 33 3.20 -3.33 -2.86
CA GLU A 33 3.17 -4.23 -1.70
C GLU A 33 1.94 -5.15 -1.72
N ASN A 34 0.77 -4.64 -2.12
CA ASN A 34 -0.43 -5.46 -2.31
C ASN A 34 -0.23 -6.51 -3.42
N THR A 35 0.40 -6.12 -4.53
CA THR A 35 0.71 -7.05 -5.63
C THR A 35 1.65 -8.16 -5.17
N ARG A 36 2.71 -7.82 -4.43
CA ARG A 36 3.63 -8.81 -3.84
C ARG A 36 2.90 -9.75 -2.88
N ARG A 37 2.04 -9.19 -2.02
CA ARG A 37 1.25 -9.98 -1.08
C ARG A 37 0.37 -10.99 -1.81
N VAL A 38 -0.38 -10.56 -2.82
CA VAL A 38 -1.24 -11.45 -3.63
C VAL A 38 -0.42 -12.55 -4.29
N ALA A 39 0.76 -12.23 -4.85
CA ALA A 39 1.62 -13.23 -5.47
C ALA A 39 2.11 -14.29 -4.47
N ILE A 40 2.46 -13.88 -3.25
CA ILE A 40 2.88 -14.79 -2.17
C ILE A 40 1.70 -15.66 -1.70
N GLU A 41 0.53 -15.06 -1.48
CA GLU A 41 -0.69 -15.78 -1.08
C GLU A 41 -1.08 -16.83 -2.15
N ALA A 42 -0.99 -16.48 -3.43
CA ALA A 42 -1.25 -17.41 -4.52
C ALA A 42 -0.21 -18.55 -4.59
N ALA A 43 1.06 -18.27 -4.31
CA ALA A 43 2.09 -19.31 -4.24
C ALA A 43 1.86 -20.24 -3.04
N LEU A 44 1.51 -19.69 -1.87
CA LEU A 44 1.20 -20.46 -0.68
C LEU A 44 0.00 -21.38 -0.88
N ALA A 45 -1.05 -20.89 -1.56
CA ALA A 45 -2.24 -21.67 -1.88
C ALA A 45 -1.96 -22.86 -2.81
N ARG A 46 -0.86 -22.87 -3.56
CA ARG A 46 -0.45 -24.02 -4.40
C ARG A 46 0.31 -25.09 -3.60
N LEU A 47 0.80 -24.75 -2.41
CA LEU A 47 1.58 -25.64 -1.55
C LEU A 47 0.73 -26.33 -0.47
N GLY A 48 -0.49 -25.85 -0.25
CA GLY A 48 -1.51 -26.50 0.60
C GLY A 48 -2.43 -27.40 -0.20
#